data_AF-A0AAW2IIJ3-F1
#
_entry.id   AF-A0AAW2IIJ3-F1
#
_cell.length_a   1.000
_cell.length_b   1.000
_cell.length_c   1.000
_cell.angle_alpha   90.00
_cell.angle_beta   90.00
_cell.angle_gamma   90.00
#
_symmetry.space_group_name_H-M   'P 1'
#
loop_
_entity.id
_entity.type
_entity.pdbx_description
1 polymer ?
#
loop_
_entity_poly.entity_id
_entity_poly.type
_entity_poly.pdbx_seq_one_letter_code
_entity_poly.pdbx_strand_id
1 'polypeptide(L)'
;MREKLESRKLVMGNMSMHSKVVKEKVRRQEEQLSTEIRSLLAGGNSLSEAKKRMQDSSRSLAGEKGYGHLKKLAEIIESEATVYVSQVSLLYPVKVVIKKAPEQELESFSSSIKSGVPDGSKPVDQGTLTISGLHLTVIPFTKMSFFTDKKEVQRSSTALGYVAHAVSLIASYLQVPLRYPLRLGGSRSYIRDYSPSIEHSASSTTLDSTTSASTKPVEFPLFVEGQDSTRAAYAVFLLNKDLEQLLNFIGVKSLGPRQVLANLKELTRTILSPEYIDM
;
A
#
# COMPACT_ATOMS: atom_id res chain seq x y z
N MET A 1 -54.22 21.34 85.66
CA MET A 1 -52.74 21.19 85.68
C MET A 1 -52.25 19.79 85.31
N ARG A 2 -52.90 18.69 85.73
CA ARG A 2 -52.47 17.30 85.42
C ARG A 2 -52.48 16.94 83.93
N GLU A 3 -53.54 17.25 83.18
CA GLU A 3 -53.62 16.93 81.74
C GLU A 3 -52.52 17.56 80.89
N LYS A 4 -52.14 18.82 81.18
CA LYS A 4 -51.01 19.49 80.51
C LYS A 4 -49.66 18.82 80.81
N LEU A 5 -49.52 18.19 81.98
CA LEU A 5 -48.31 17.48 82.35
C LEU A 5 -48.23 16.12 81.64
N GLU A 6 -49.36 15.42 81.56
CA GLU A 6 -49.46 14.14 80.85
C GLU A 6 -49.30 14.29 79.34
N SER A 7 -49.91 15.30 78.72
CA SER A 7 -49.71 15.59 77.30
C SER A 7 -48.25 15.93 77.00
N ARG A 8 -47.58 16.70 77.87
CA ARG A 8 -46.14 16.99 77.75
C ARG A 8 -45.28 15.73 77.91
N LYS A 9 -45.64 14.82 78.82
CA LYS A 9 -44.97 13.52 79.01
C LYS A 9 -45.13 12.61 77.78
N LEU A 10 -46.32 12.58 77.18
CA LEU A 10 -46.60 11.84 75.94
C LEU A 10 -45.81 12.40 74.76
N VAL A 11 -45.77 13.72 74.61
CA VAL A 11 -44.97 14.38 73.55
C VAL A 11 -43.48 14.11 73.72
N MET A 12 -42.93 14.19 74.95
CA MET A 12 -41.52 13.84 75.21
C MET A 12 -41.24 12.35 74.96
N GLY A 13 -42.17 11.46 75.30
CA GLY A 13 -42.09 10.03 75.01
C GLY A 13 -42.05 9.75 73.50
N ASN A 14 -42.96 10.37 72.74
CA ASN A 14 -43.00 10.26 71.28
C ASN A 14 -41.73 10.82 70.63
N MET A 15 -41.22 11.95 71.12
CA MET A 15 -39.99 12.58 70.63
C MET A 15 -38.75 11.73 70.95
N SER A 16 -38.71 11.09 72.12
CA SER A 16 -37.66 10.12 72.49
C SER A 16 -37.71 8.87 71.60
N MET A 17 -38.90 8.32 71.34
CA MET A 17 -39.08 7.19 70.44
C MET A 17 -38.63 7.54 69.01
N HIS A 18 -39.01 8.71 68.51
CA HIS A 18 -38.59 9.19 67.20
C HIS A 18 -37.07 9.40 67.12
N SER A 19 -36.45 9.93 68.17
CA SER A 19 -34.98 10.07 68.26
C SER A 19 -34.27 8.70 68.22
N LYS A 20 -34.80 7.68 68.92
CA LYS A 20 -34.26 6.32 68.87
C LYS A 20 -34.37 5.69 67.47
N VAL A 21 -35.50 5.87 66.79
CA VAL A 21 -35.71 5.36 65.42
C VAL A 21 -34.76 6.05 64.43
N VAL A 22 -34.59 7.37 64.53
CA VAL A 22 -33.64 8.11 63.70
C VAL A 22 -32.21 7.63 63.95
N LYS A 23 -31.81 7.47 65.21
CA LYS A 23 -30.48 6.96 65.58
C LYS A 23 -30.21 5.57 64.99
N GLU A 24 -31.19 4.67 65.03
CA GLU A 24 -31.04 3.33 64.48
C GLU A 24 -31.00 3.32 62.94
N LYS A 25 -31.75 4.21 62.27
CA LYS A 25 -31.64 4.40 60.81
C LYS A 25 -30.25 4.89 60.39
N VAL A 26 -29.70 5.87 61.12
CA VAL A 26 -28.34 6.36 60.88
C VAL A 26 -27.33 5.23 61.07
N ARG A 27 -27.46 4.43 62.15
CA ARG A 27 -26.57 3.29 62.40
C ARG A 27 -26.61 2.26 61.26
N ARG A 28 -27.80 1.93 60.75
CA ARG A 28 -27.94 1.01 59.60
C ARG A 28 -27.32 1.57 58.32
N GLN A 29 -27.48 2.87 58.06
CA GLN A 29 -26.83 3.53 56.92
C GLN A 29 -25.31 3.51 57.06
N GLU A 30 -24.78 3.73 58.26
CA GLU A 30 -23.35 3.66 58.54
C GLU A 30 -22.80 2.23 58.33
N GLU A 31 -23.50 1.22 58.84
CA GLU A 31 -23.17 -0.20 58.60
C GLU A 31 -23.19 -0.52 57.10
N GLN A 32 -24.21 -0.08 56.36
CA GLN A 32 -24.30 -0.28 54.91
C GLN A 32 -23.16 0.41 54.17
N LEU A 33 -22.88 1.69 54.47
CA LEU A 33 -21.77 2.43 53.88
C LEU A 33 -20.43 1.75 54.18
N SER A 34 -20.25 1.22 55.38
CA SER A 34 -19.04 0.46 55.74
C SER A 34 -18.87 -0.82 54.91
N THR A 35 -19.97 -1.48 54.53
CA THR A 35 -19.93 -2.65 53.64
C THR A 35 -19.60 -2.27 52.21
N GLU A 36 -20.16 -1.16 51.70
CA GLU A 36 -19.87 -0.63 50.37
C GLU A 36 -18.42 -0.15 50.24
N ILE A 37 -17.88 0.52 51.26
CA ILE A 37 -16.47 0.94 51.27
C ILE A 37 -15.54 -0.29 51.22
N ARG A 38 -15.87 -1.34 51.99
CA ARG A 38 -15.07 -2.59 51.98
C ARG A 38 -15.14 -3.32 50.65
N SER A 39 -16.31 -3.40 50.02
CA SER A 39 -16.44 -4.01 48.69
C SER A 39 -15.73 -3.20 47.61
N LEU A 40 -15.78 -1.86 47.69
CA LEU A 40 -15.08 -0.98 46.78
C LEU A 40 -13.55 -1.10 46.92
N LEU A 41 -13.04 -1.19 48.15
CA LEU A 41 -11.62 -1.44 48.41
C LEU A 41 -11.16 -2.79 47.86
N ALA A 42 -11.95 -3.85 48.05
CA ALA A 42 -11.67 -5.16 47.48
C ALA A 42 -11.64 -5.11 45.95
N GLY A 43 -12.63 -4.45 45.33
CA GLY A 43 -12.68 -4.23 43.88
C GLY A 43 -11.49 -3.41 43.36
N GLY A 44 -11.09 -2.36 44.09
CA GLY A 44 -9.92 -1.55 43.78
C GLY A 44 -8.61 -2.32 43.83
N ASN A 45 -8.44 -3.19 44.84
CA ASN A 45 -7.29 -4.08 44.94
C ASN A 45 -7.25 -5.08 43.78
N SER A 46 -8.37 -5.73 43.47
CA SER A 46 -8.46 -6.66 42.34
C SER A 46 -8.17 -5.96 41.01
N LEU A 47 -8.65 -4.72 40.82
CA LEU A 47 -8.37 -3.92 39.63
C LEU A 47 -6.87 -3.55 39.53
N SER A 48 -6.26 -3.18 40.66
CA SER A 48 -4.82 -2.88 40.73
C SER A 48 -3.97 -4.10 40.37
N GLU A 49 -4.31 -5.27 40.91
CA GLU A 49 -3.67 -6.54 40.56
C GLU A 49 -3.85 -6.90 39.08
N ALA A 50 -5.07 -6.76 38.55
CA ALA A 50 -5.35 -7.03 37.14
C ALA A 50 -4.54 -6.09 36.23
N LYS A 51 -4.45 -4.80 36.57
CA LYS A 51 -3.62 -3.83 35.86
C LYS A 51 -2.14 -4.20 35.87
N LYS A 52 -1.62 -4.63 37.02
CA LYS A 52 -0.22 -5.08 37.15
C LYS A 52 0.05 -6.31 36.29
N ARG A 53 -0.83 -7.33 36.34
CA ARG A 53 -0.71 -8.55 35.51
C ARG A 53 -0.76 -8.24 34.03
N MET A 54 -1.61 -7.31 33.60
CA MET A 54 -1.67 -6.86 32.21
C MET A 54 -0.36 -6.18 31.79
N GLN A 55 0.20 -5.32 32.64
CA GLN A 55 1.47 -4.64 32.35
C GLN A 55 2.67 -5.61 32.32
N ASP A 56 2.71 -6.60 33.19
CA ASP A 56 3.75 -7.64 33.19
C ASP A 56 3.64 -8.53 31.93
N SER A 57 2.40 -8.83 31.52
CA SER A 57 2.14 -9.57 30.28
C SER A 57 2.54 -8.77 29.04
N SER A 58 2.20 -7.49 28.97
CA SER A 58 2.58 -6.63 27.84
C SER A 58 4.10 -6.45 27.75
N ARG A 59 4.79 -6.31 28.89
CA ARG A 59 6.26 -6.27 28.95
C ARG A 59 6.89 -7.59 28.50
N SER A 60 6.31 -8.72 28.89
CA SER A 60 6.76 -10.05 28.46
C SER A 60 6.57 -10.26 26.96
N LEU A 61 5.48 -9.73 26.40
CA LEU A 61 5.19 -9.77 24.95
C LEU A 61 6.03 -8.77 24.15
N ALA A 62 6.37 -7.60 24.69
CA ALA A 62 7.21 -6.61 24.01
C ALA A 62 8.72 -6.96 24.04
N GLY A 63 9.12 -7.84 24.96
CA GLY A 63 10.51 -8.27 25.10
C GLY A 63 10.99 -9.24 24.03
N GLU A 64 12.24 -9.65 24.17
CA GLU A 64 12.95 -10.53 23.23
C GLU A 64 12.38 -11.94 23.12
N LYS A 65 11.57 -12.39 24.10
CA LYS A 65 10.86 -13.68 24.04
C LYS A 65 9.43 -13.58 23.48
N GLY A 66 8.99 -12.37 23.11
CA GLY A 66 7.67 -12.10 22.52
C GLY A 66 7.76 -11.51 21.12
N TYR A 67 6.92 -10.52 20.80
CA TYR A 67 6.90 -9.80 19.53
C TYR A 67 8.17 -8.98 19.26
N GLY A 68 9.01 -8.71 20.27
CA GLY A 68 10.29 -8.04 20.05
C GLY A 68 11.23 -8.83 19.14
N HIS A 69 11.21 -10.17 19.23
CA HIS A 69 11.97 -11.02 18.30
C HIS A 69 11.38 -11.00 16.89
N LEU A 70 10.05 -11.04 16.76
CA LEU A 70 9.38 -10.94 15.46
C LEU A 70 9.65 -9.59 14.79
N LYS A 71 9.68 -8.50 15.57
CA LYS A 71 10.05 -7.18 15.07
C LYS A 71 11.50 -7.17 14.56
N LYS A 72 12.46 -7.71 15.33
CA LYS A 72 13.85 -7.85 14.88
C LYS A 72 13.96 -8.69 13.61
N LEU A 73 13.20 -9.78 13.51
CA LEU A 73 13.18 -10.63 12.31
C LEU A 73 12.59 -9.89 11.09
N ALA A 74 11.51 -9.12 11.29
CA ALA A 74 10.94 -8.28 10.24
C ALA A 74 11.93 -7.22 9.77
N GLU A 75 12.60 -6.51 10.70
CA GLU A 75 13.67 -5.55 10.40
C GLU A 75 14.81 -6.21 9.59
N ILE A 76 15.20 -7.45 9.92
CA ILE A 76 16.21 -8.19 9.14
C ILE A 76 15.70 -8.46 7.72
N ILE A 77 14.48 -8.99 7.56
CA ILE A 77 13.90 -9.30 6.23
C ILE A 77 13.78 -8.04 5.38
N GLU A 78 13.36 -6.92 5.97
CA GLU A 78 13.24 -5.62 5.29
C GLU A 78 14.61 -5.06 4.88
N SER A 79 15.62 -5.21 5.75
CA SER A 79 16.99 -4.83 5.45
C SER A 79 17.56 -5.64 4.27
N GLU A 80 17.31 -6.96 4.26
CA GLU A 80 17.71 -7.85 3.16
C GLU A 80 16.98 -7.47 1.85
N ALA A 81 15.66 -7.26 1.91
CA ALA A 81 14.88 -6.84 0.75
C ALA A 81 15.42 -5.54 0.14
N THR A 82 15.81 -4.57 0.97
CA THR A 82 16.41 -3.30 0.51
C THR A 82 17.72 -3.53 -0.25
N VAL A 83 18.58 -4.43 0.25
CA VAL A 83 19.83 -4.82 -0.43
C VAL A 83 19.55 -5.47 -1.78
N TYR A 84 18.58 -6.39 -1.86
CA TYR A 84 18.22 -7.03 -3.12
C TYR A 84 17.61 -6.04 -4.12
N VAL A 85 16.76 -5.12 -3.67
CA VAL A 85 16.20 -4.06 -4.52
C VAL A 85 17.30 -3.12 -5.04
N SER A 86 18.35 -2.87 -4.25
CA SER A 86 19.53 -2.13 -4.70
C SER A 86 20.24 -2.82 -5.87
N GLN A 87 20.39 -4.15 -5.81
CA GLN A 87 20.94 -4.94 -6.91
C GLN A 87 20.04 -4.89 -8.17
N VAL A 88 18.72 -4.92 -8.01
CA VAL A 88 17.78 -4.77 -9.13
C VAL A 88 17.90 -3.40 -9.77
N SER A 89 18.04 -2.34 -8.97
CA SER A 89 18.26 -0.96 -9.46
C SER A 89 19.56 -0.84 -10.25
N LEU A 90 20.62 -1.56 -9.84
CA LEU A 90 21.88 -1.63 -10.57
C LEU A 90 21.75 -2.39 -11.90
N LEU A 91 20.96 -3.48 -11.93
CA LEU A 91 20.73 -4.29 -13.13
C LEU A 91 19.85 -3.56 -14.16
N TYR A 92 18.87 -2.79 -13.69
CA TYR A 92 17.90 -2.06 -14.51
C TYR A 92 17.88 -0.56 -14.18
N PRO A 93 18.95 0.19 -14.46
CA PRO A 93 19.03 1.59 -14.10
C PRO A 93 18.01 2.41 -14.88
N VAL A 94 17.13 3.10 -14.15
CA VAL A 94 16.16 4.04 -14.72
C VAL A 94 16.74 5.45 -14.71
N LYS A 95 17.22 5.92 -15.87
CA LYS A 95 17.87 7.23 -16.03
C LYS A 95 16.93 8.24 -16.67
N VAL A 96 16.94 9.47 -16.16
CA VAL A 96 16.30 10.63 -16.80
C VAL A 96 17.25 11.10 -17.90
N VAL A 97 16.86 10.92 -19.16
CA VAL A 97 17.59 11.51 -20.28
C VAL A 97 16.97 12.89 -20.52
N ILE A 98 17.69 13.93 -20.09
CA ILE A 98 17.40 15.29 -20.51
C ILE A 98 17.94 15.39 -21.95
N LYS A 99 17.05 15.52 -22.94
CA LYS A 99 17.47 15.82 -24.32
C LYS A 99 18.26 17.14 -24.29
N LYS A 100 19.59 17.10 -24.36
CA LYS A 100 20.28 18.13 -25.15
C LYS A 100 19.86 17.86 -26.60
N ALA A 101 19.36 18.89 -27.27
CA ALA A 101 18.98 18.81 -28.69
C ALA A 101 20.13 18.18 -29.49
N PRO A 102 19.84 17.40 -30.55
CA PRO A 102 20.90 16.90 -31.40
C PRO A 102 21.53 18.11 -32.10
N GLU A 103 22.81 18.36 -31.81
CA GLU A 103 23.66 19.19 -32.66
C GLU A 103 23.81 18.43 -33.99
N GLN A 104 22.87 18.67 -34.90
CA GLN A 104 23.09 18.43 -36.32
C GLN A 104 23.91 19.60 -36.84
N GLU A 105 25.17 19.31 -37.15
CA GLU A 105 25.97 20.11 -38.08
C GLU A 105 25.15 20.41 -39.33
N LEU A 106 24.86 21.69 -39.58
CA LEU A 106 24.87 22.31 -40.91
C LEU A 106 24.56 23.81 -40.78
N GLU A 107 25.57 24.60 -41.14
CA GLU A 107 25.47 26.04 -41.36
C GLU A 107 24.44 26.38 -42.44
N SER A 108 23.63 27.43 -42.23
CA SER A 108 23.64 28.66 -43.04
C SER A 108 22.40 29.55 -42.82
N PHE A 109 22.67 30.78 -42.36
CA PHE A 109 22.00 32.07 -42.59
C PHE A 109 20.47 32.16 -42.77
N SER A 110 19.81 32.86 -41.82
CA SER A 110 19.00 34.04 -42.14
C SER A 110 18.73 34.89 -40.88
N SER A 111 19.10 36.16 -40.99
CA SER A 111 18.91 37.25 -40.03
C SER A 111 17.47 37.80 -40.03
N SER A 112 16.92 38.14 -38.84
CA SER A 112 16.39 39.48 -38.48
C SER A 112 15.29 39.45 -37.39
N ILE A 113 15.66 39.84 -36.16
CA ILE A 113 15.07 40.87 -35.27
C ILE A 113 13.53 40.97 -35.02
N LYS A 114 13.20 40.71 -33.73
CA LYS A 114 12.26 41.38 -32.77
C LYS A 114 10.76 41.02 -32.64
N SER A 115 10.46 40.62 -31.38
CA SER A 115 9.56 41.30 -30.40
C SER A 115 8.22 40.64 -30.09
N GLY A 116 8.05 40.27 -28.80
CA GLY A 116 6.79 39.93 -28.14
C GLY A 116 7.01 39.11 -26.86
N VAL A 117 6.84 39.73 -25.70
CA VAL A 117 6.95 39.16 -24.33
C VAL A 117 5.52 39.07 -23.76
N PRO A 118 5.26 38.49 -22.57
CA PRO A 118 5.37 37.09 -22.13
C PRO A 118 3.97 36.51 -21.79
N ASP A 119 3.72 35.20 -21.94
CA ASP A 119 2.74 34.54 -21.07
C ASP A 119 2.84 33.01 -21.12
N GLY A 120 2.44 32.38 -20.03
CA GLY A 120 2.15 30.95 -19.99
C GLY A 120 3.30 30.09 -19.48
N SER A 121 3.24 29.81 -18.18
CA SER A 121 3.88 28.67 -17.51
C SER A 121 4.21 27.49 -18.43
N LYS A 122 5.51 27.34 -18.75
CA LYS A 122 6.02 26.12 -19.36
C LYS A 122 5.81 24.96 -18.38
N PRO A 123 5.24 23.83 -18.81
CA PRO A 123 5.26 22.62 -17.99
C PRO A 123 6.72 22.22 -17.83
N VAL A 124 7.12 21.96 -16.59
CA VAL A 124 8.42 21.42 -16.20
C VAL A 124 8.85 20.35 -17.19
N ASP A 125 9.99 20.56 -17.86
CA ASP A 125 10.57 19.64 -18.83
C ASP A 125 10.78 18.25 -18.19
N GLN A 126 9.80 17.36 -18.33
CA GLN A 126 9.91 15.96 -17.92
C GLN A 126 10.85 15.27 -18.91
N GLY A 127 12.13 15.18 -18.55
CA GLY A 127 13.11 14.39 -19.30
C GLY A 127 12.60 12.97 -19.55
N THR A 128 12.86 12.44 -20.75
CA THR A 128 12.38 11.10 -21.13
C THR A 128 13.11 10.05 -20.29
N LEU A 129 12.36 9.23 -19.55
CA LEU A 129 12.93 8.13 -18.77
C LEU A 129 13.35 6.98 -19.68
N THR A 130 14.50 6.37 -19.38
CA THR A 130 15.03 5.18 -20.06
C THR A 130 15.36 4.11 -19.04
N ILE A 131 15.24 2.84 -19.41
CA ILE A 131 15.67 1.69 -18.60
C ILE A 131 16.82 1.00 -19.32
N SER A 132 17.98 0.92 -18.68
CA SER A 132 19.22 0.38 -19.30
C SER A 132 19.56 1.03 -20.65
N GLY A 133 19.25 2.33 -20.81
CA GLY A 133 19.48 3.09 -22.05
C GLY A 133 18.44 2.88 -23.15
N LEU A 134 17.37 2.12 -22.89
CA LEU A 134 16.26 1.93 -23.83
C LEU A 134 15.12 2.92 -23.52
N HIS A 135 14.66 3.62 -24.55
CA HIS A 135 13.47 4.47 -24.47
C HIS A 135 12.22 3.60 -24.48
N LEU A 136 11.32 3.85 -23.52
CA LEU A 136 9.96 3.32 -23.57
C LEU A 136 9.09 4.31 -24.33
N THR A 137 9.06 4.19 -25.66
CA THR A 137 8.02 4.87 -26.43
C THR A 137 6.76 4.02 -26.30
N VAL A 138 5.87 4.35 -25.37
CA VAL A 138 4.49 3.86 -25.45
C VAL A 138 3.86 4.61 -26.62
N ILE A 139 4.11 4.13 -27.84
CA ILE A 139 3.64 4.73 -29.09
C ILE A 139 2.14 4.97 -28.89
N PRO A 140 1.65 6.22 -29.00
CA PRO A 140 0.22 6.47 -29.00
C PRO A 140 -0.40 5.61 -30.09
N PHE A 141 -1.21 4.64 -29.68
CA PHE A 141 -1.78 3.60 -30.56
C PHE A 141 -2.57 4.17 -31.75
N THR A 142 -2.89 5.46 -31.71
CA THR A 142 -3.50 6.27 -32.78
C THR A 142 -2.54 6.67 -33.92
N LYS A 143 -1.22 6.44 -33.81
CA LYS A 143 -0.20 6.77 -34.82
C LYS A 143 0.68 5.58 -35.21
N MET A 144 0.13 4.37 -35.25
CA MET A 144 0.79 3.25 -35.93
C MET A 144 0.65 3.46 -37.45
N SER A 145 1.53 4.29 -38.02
CA SER A 145 1.72 4.37 -39.46
C SER A 145 2.36 3.07 -39.98
N PHE A 146 2.13 2.73 -41.25
CA PHE A 146 2.84 1.68 -41.99
C PHE A 146 4.39 1.80 -41.92
N PHE A 147 4.91 2.95 -41.47
CA PHE A 147 6.33 3.27 -41.30
C PHE A 147 6.80 3.27 -39.84
N THR A 148 6.22 2.45 -38.96
CA THR A 148 6.81 2.25 -37.63
C THR A 148 8.13 1.50 -37.76
N ASP A 149 9.22 2.07 -37.22
CA ASP A 149 10.53 1.44 -37.25
C ASP A 149 10.47 0.15 -36.42
N LYS A 150 10.59 -1.00 -37.08
CA LYS A 150 10.61 -2.33 -36.44
C LYS A 150 11.63 -2.38 -35.30
N LYS A 151 12.73 -1.62 -35.41
CA LYS A 151 13.75 -1.51 -34.36
C LYS A 151 13.25 -0.77 -33.13
N GLU A 152 12.42 0.27 -33.27
CA GLU A 152 11.85 1.01 -32.15
C GLU A 152 10.82 0.19 -31.37
N VAL A 153 9.97 -0.54 -32.09
CA VAL A 153 8.99 -1.48 -31.47
C VAL A 153 9.71 -2.58 -30.69
N GLN A 154 10.78 -3.15 -31.26
CA GLN A 154 11.60 -4.15 -30.58
C GLN A 154 12.30 -3.58 -29.34
N ARG A 155 12.87 -2.36 -29.42
CA ARG A 155 13.48 -1.68 -28.26
C ARG A 155 12.48 -1.44 -27.14
N SER A 156 11.28 -1.00 -27.49
CA SER A 156 10.18 -0.77 -26.52
C SER A 156 9.74 -2.08 -25.85
N SER A 157 9.66 -3.15 -26.64
CA SER A 157 9.32 -4.50 -26.13
C SER A 157 10.39 -5.04 -25.17
N THR A 158 11.68 -4.83 -25.49
CA THR A 158 12.79 -5.18 -24.59
C THR A 158 12.75 -4.35 -23.31
N ALA A 159 12.47 -3.04 -23.40
CA ALA A 159 12.33 -2.17 -22.24
C ALA A 159 11.19 -2.64 -21.32
N LEU A 160 10.03 -3.01 -21.88
CA LEU A 160 8.92 -3.58 -21.11
C LEU A 160 9.28 -4.92 -20.48
N GLY A 161 10.05 -5.76 -21.17
CA GLY A 161 10.59 -7.00 -20.62
C GLY A 161 11.49 -6.78 -19.40
N TYR A 162 12.34 -5.75 -19.44
CA TYR A 162 13.18 -5.35 -18.30
C TYR A 162 12.34 -4.84 -17.13
N VAL A 163 11.32 -4.01 -17.40
CA VAL A 163 10.39 -3.57 -16.35
C VAL A 163 9.68 -4.76 -15.72
N ALA A 164 9.13 -5.68 -16.53
CA ALA A 164 8.45 -6.87 -16.04
C ALA A 164 9.37 -7.72 -15.15
N HIS A 165 10.62 -7.91 -15.56
CA HIS A 165 11.60 -8.64 -14.76
C HIS A 165 11.91 -7.91 -13.43
N ALA A 166 12.15 -6.60 -13.46
CA ALA A 166 12.38 -5.81 -12.26
C ALA A 166 11.19 -5.86 -11.29
N VAL A 167 9.96 -5.70 -11.79
CA VAL A 167 8.72 -5.78 -10.99
C VAL A 167 8.57 -7.17 -10.37
N SER A 168 8.80 -8.24 -11.13
CA SER A 168 8.74 -9.61 -10.61
C SER A 168 9.74 -9.85 -9.48
N LEU A 169 10.97 -9.34 -9.62
CA LEU A 169 12.00 -9.46 -8.59
C LEU A 169 11.64 -8.66 -7.34
N ILE A 170 11.30 -7.37 -7.50
CA ILE A 170 10.92 -6.50 -6.37
C ILE A 170 9.73 -7.08 -5.61
N ALA A 171 8.70 -7.55 -6.32
CA ALA A 171 7.54 -8.20 -5.70
C ALA A 171 7.94 -9.45 -4.90
N SER A 172 8.86 -10.27 -5.43
CA SER A 172 9.35 -11.46 -4.72
C SER A 172 10.14 -11.11 -3.46
N TYR A 173 10.96 -10.06 -3.49
CA TYR A 173 11.75 -9.62 -2.33
C TYR A 173 10.89 -8.96 -1.25
N LEU A 174 9.86 -8.22 -1.66
CA LEU A 174 8.86 -7.66 -0.73
C LEU A 174 7.82 -8.69 -0.28
N GLN A 175 7.87 -9.92 -0.79
CA GLN A 175 6.89 -10.99 -0.54
C GLN A 175 5.44 -10.58 -0.86
N VAL A 176 5.26 -9.72 -1.87
CA VAL A 176 3.94 -9.26 -2.32
C VAL A 176 3.48 -10.08 -3.52
N PRO A 177 2.37 -10.84 -3.43
CA PRO A 177 1.84 -11.57 -4.57
C PRO A 177 1.27 -10.58 -5.60
N LEU A 178 1.78 -10.63 -6.83
CA LEU A 178 1.28 -9.79 -7.93
C LEU A 178 -0.14 -10.20 -8.33
N ARG A 179 -1.01 -9.21 -8.55
CA ARG A 179 -2.38 -9.43 -9.05
C ARG A 179 -2.38 -9.98 -10.46
N TYR A 180 -1.44 -9.55 -11.29
CA TYR A 180 -1.30 -9.99 -12.68
C TYR A 180 0.05 -10.69 -12.91
N PRO A 181 0.15 -12.00 -12.63
CA PRO A 181 1.38 -12.77 -12.80
C PRO A 181 2.03 -12.62 -14.17
N LEU A 182 3.36 -12.49 -14.16
CA LEU A 182 4.18 -12.27 -15.35
C LEU A 182 4.78 -13.57 -15.88
N ARG A 183 4.73 -13.77 -17.20
CA ARG A 183 5.51 -14.79 -17.91
C ARG A 183 6.70 -14.11 -18.59
N LEU A 184 7.85 -14.24 -17.98
CA LEU A 184 9.08 -13.58 -18.38
C LEU A 184 9.67 -14.25 -19.64
N GLY A 185 9.86 -13.46 -20.70
CA GLY A 185 10.40 -13.91 -21.99
C GLY A 185 11.29 -12.85 -22.65
N GLY A 186 11.85 -11.93 -21.86
CA GLY A 186 12.58 -10.77 -22.36
C GLY A 186 11.69 -9.87 -23.22
N SER A 187 12.07 -9.64 -24.47
CA SER A 187 11.27 -8.86 -25.43
C SER A 187 9.93 -9.51 -25.80
N ARG A 188 9.71 -10.79 -25.47
CA ARG A 188 8.45 -11.53 -25.65
C ARG A 188 7.83 -11.92 -24.31
N SER A 189 7.78 -10.99 -23.37
CA SER A 189 7.14 -11.21 -22.07
C SER A 189 5.61 -11.05 -22.16
N TYR A 190 4.88 -11.73 -21.28
CA TYR A 190 3.42 -11.71 -21.22
C TYR A 190 2.94 -11.47 -19.79
N ILE A 191 1.72 -10.96 -19.64
CA ILE A 191 1.03 -10.76 -18.37
C ILE A 191 -0.32 -11.49 -18.37
N ARG A 192 -0.69 -12.08 -17.24
CA ARG A 192 -1.90 -12.90 -17.10
C ARG A 192 -2.99 -12.12 -16.37
N ASP A 193 -4.18 -12.11 -16.96
CA ASP A 193 -5.40 -11.71 -16.26
C ASP A 193 -6.24 -12.93 -15.90
N TYR A 194 -6.63 -13.00 -14.62
CA TYR A 194 -7.51 -14.03 -14.07
C TYR A 194 -8.97 -13.59 -13.99
N SER A 195 -9.31 -12.40 -14.51
CA SER A 195 -10.70 -11.98 -14.66
C SER A 195 -11.49 -13.06 -15.42
N PRO A 196 -12.68 -13.46 -14.94
CA PRO A 196 -13.50 -14.46 -15.61
C PRO A 196 -13.79 -13.99 -17.04
N SER A 197 -13.25 -14.73 -18.01
CA SER A 197 -13.53 -14.54 -19.42
C SER A 197 -15.04 -14.71 -19.62
N ILE A 198 -15.75 -13.63 -19.96
CA ILE A 198 -17.05 -13.76 -20.61
C ILE A 198 -16.74 -14.35 -21.99
N GLU A 199 -16.82 -15.67 -22.10
CA GLU A 199 -16.64 -16.36 -23.37
C GLU A 199 -17.63 -15.79 -24.41
N HIS A 200 -17.11 -15.05 -25.39
CA HIS A 200 -17.70 -15.08 -26.72
C HIS A 200 -17.04 -16.25 -27.46
N SER A 201 -17.56 -17.45 -27.21
CA SER A 201 -17.13 -18.67 -27.90
C SER A 201 -17.42 -18.50 -29.39
N ALA A 202 -16.37 -18.30 -30.19
CA ALA A 202 -16.38 -18.58 -31.62
C ALA A 202 -15.42 -19.74 -31.87
N SER A 203 -15.99 -20.94 -31.81
CA SER A 203 -15.58 -22.19 -32.47
C SER A 203 -14.11 -22.43 -32.80
N SER A 204 -13.53 -23.48 -32.21
CA SER A 204 -13.17 -24.63 -33.05
C SER A 204 -13.19 -25.92 -32.24
N THR A 205 -13.87 -26.88 -32.84
CA THR A 205 -14.10 -28.26 -32.40
C THR A 205 -12.80 -29.02 -32.27
N THR A 206 -12.52 -29.56 -31.08
CA THR A 206 -11.96 -30.92 -30.91
C THR A 206 -12.41 -31.46 -29.56
N LEU A 207 -13.14 -32.57 -29.62
CA LEU A 207 -13.55 -33.41 -28.51
C LEU A 207 -12.29 -34.03 -27.84
N ASP A 208 -12.43 -34.40 -26.57
CA ASP A 208 -11.54 -35.24 -25.76
C ASP A 208 -10.52 -34.53 -24.84
N SER A 209 -10.96 -34.21 -23.61
CA SER A 209 -10.34 -34.73 -22.39
C SER A 209 -11.03 -34.20 -21.13
N THR A 210 -11.63 -35.13 -20.38
CA THR A 210 -12.10 -34.95 -19.01
C THR A 210 -10.94 -34.76 -18.04
N THR A 211 -10.53 -33.52 -17.78
CA THR A 211 -9.77 -33.15 -16.56
C THR A 211 -10.01 -31.67 -16.26
N SER A 212 -10.69 -31.37 -15.15
CA SER A 212 -10.81 -30.07 -14.47
C SER A 212 -10.88 -28.83 -15.37
N ALA A 213 -12.02 -28.13 -15.38
CA ALA A 213 -12.17 -26.78 -15.92
C ALA A 213 -11.22 -25.78 -15.20
N SER A 214 -9.92 -25.85 -15.51
CA SER A 214 -8.96 -24.80 -15.23
C SER A 214 -9.21 -23.76 -16.30
N THR A 215 -9.90 -22.68 -15.93
CA THR A 215 -9.98 -21.48 -16.76
C THR A 215 -8.53 -21.01 -16.95
N LYS A 216 -7.90 -21.35 -18.08
CA LYS A 216 -6.54 -20.89 -18.36
C LYS A 216 -6.57 -19.37 -18.37
N PRO A 217 -5.73 -18.69 -17.57
CA PRO A 217 -5.72 -17.23 -17.54
C PRO A 217 -5.38 -16.69 -18.94
N VAL A 218 -6.05 -15.61 -19.32
CA VAL A 218 -5.81 -14.97 -20.62
C VAL A 218 -4.45 -14.28 -20.57
N GLU A 219 -3.56 -14.61 -21.51
CA GLU A 219 -2.25 -14.00 -21.63
C GLU A 219 -2.28 -12.81 -22.60
N PHE A 220 -1.72 -11.68 -22.15
CA PHE A 220 -1.57 -10.46 -22.94
C PHE A 220 -0.09 -10.16 -23.19
N PRO A 221 0.32 -9.86 -24.44
CA PRO A 221 1.72 -9.63 -24.77
C PRO A 221 2.18 -8.24 -24.31
N LEU A 222 3.37 -8.14 -23.71
CA LEU A 222 4.05 -6.86 -23.41
C LEU A 222 4.86 -6.33 -24.60
N PHE A 223 4.48 -6.73 -25.80
CA PHE A 223 5.10 -6.35 -27.06
C PHE A 223 3.99 -6.20 -28.10
N VAL A 224 4.24 -5.40 -29.13
CA VAL A 224 3.28 -5.23 -30.23
C VAL A 224 3.47 -6.37 -31.21
N GLU A 225 2.43 -7.19 -31.41
CA GLU A 225 2.41 -8.28 -32.39
C GLU A 225 1.42 -7.92 -33.51
N GLY A 226 1.95 -7.64 -34.72
CA GLY A 226 1.12 -7.27 -35.86
C GLY A 226 0.38 -5.92 -35.67
N GLN A 227 -0.91 -5.90 -36.00
CA GLN A 227 -1.76 -4.70 -35.96
C GLN A 227 -2.53 -4.55 -34.62
N ASP A 228 -2.51 -5.57 -33.77
CA ASP A 228 -3.27 -5.66 -32.51
C ASP A 228 -2.58 -4.95 -31.34
N SER A 229 -2.38 -3.64 -31.51
CA SER A 229 -1.73 -2.80 -30.50
C SER A 229 -2.56 -2.61 -29.21
N THR A 230 -3.87 -2.88 -29.27
CA THR A 230 -4.81 -2.78 -28.15
C THR A 230 -4.52 -3.81 -27.04
N ARG A 231 -4.17 -5.04 -27.40
CA ARG A 231 -3.81 -6.10 -26.43
C ARG A 231 -2.52 -5.75 -25.70
N ALA A 232 -1.54 -5.21 -26.41
CA ALA A 232 -0.30 -4.72 -25.83
C ALA A 232 -0.53 -3.50 -24.92
N ALA A 233 -1.38 -2.56 -25.33
CA ALA A 233 -1.78 -1.42 -24.50
C ALA A 233 -2.38 -1.87 -23.16
N TYR A 234 -3.28 -2.86 -23.22
CA TYR A 234 -3.89 -3.43 -22.03
C TYR A 234 -2.85 -4.14 -21.14
N ALA A 235 -1.94 -4.93 -21.72
CA ALA A 235 -0.85 -5.56 -20.98
C ALA A 235 0.02 -4.55 -20.22
N VAL A 236 0.38 -3.43 -20.86
CA VAL A 236 1.17 -2.35 -20.22
C VAL A 236 0.37 -1.68 -19.09
N PHE A 237 -0.94 -1.50 -19.26
CA PHE A 237 -1.81 -1.00 -18.21
C PHE A 237 -1.85 -1.94 -17.00
N LEU A 238 -1.98 -3.25 -17.22
CA LEU A 238 -1.94 -4.26 -16.16
C LEU A 238 -0.59 -4.25 -15.42
N LEU A 239 0.52 -4.17 -16.14
CA LEU A 239 1.86 -4.05 -15.53
C LEU A 239 1.97 -2.79 -14.66
N ASN A 240 1.37 -1.68 -15.09
CA ASN A 240 1.31 -0.48 -14.26
C ASN A 240 0.42 -0.67 -13.02
N LYS A 241 -0.61 -1.51 -13.08
CA LYS A 241 -1.44 -1.84 -11.93
C LYS A 241 -0.72 -2.69 -10.89
N ASP A 242 0.18 -3.57 -11.32
CA ASP A 242 1.08 -4.28 -10.40
C ASP A 242 2.07 -3.31 -9.75
N LEU A 243 2.65 -2.37 -10.51
CA LEU A 243 3.49 -1.30 -9.94
C LEU A 243 2.73 -0.44 -8.93
N GLU A 244 1.49 -0.07 -9.23
CA GLU A 244 0.61 0.68 -8.32
C GLU A 244 0.31 -0.12 -7.04
N GLN A 245 0.14 -1.45 -7.15
CA GLN A 245 0.00 -2.31 -5.98
C GLN A 245 1.26 -2.28 -5.11
N LEU A 246 2.45 -2.40 -5.69
CA LEU A 246 3.71 -2.36 -4.95
C LEU A 246 3.94 -0.99 -4.29
N LEU A 247 3.64 0.10 -5.00
CA LEU A 247 3.70 1.46 -4.44
C LEU A 247 2.72 1.62 -3.26
N ASN A 248 1.49 1.14 -3.40
CA ASN A 248 0.51 1.19 -2.31
C ASN A 248 0.92 0.33 -1.11
N PHE A 249 1.60 -0.79 -1.35
CA PHE A 249 2.14 -1.65 -0.28
C PHE A 249 3.16 -0.90 0.58
N ILE A 250 4.02 -0.08 -0.04
CA ILE A 250 4.98 0.78 0.67
C ILE A 250 4.40 2.14 1.09
N GLY A 251 3.08 2.35 0.97
CA GLY A 251 2.40 3.59 1.39
C GLY A 251 2.53 4.79 0.44
N VAL A 252 3.01 4.59 -0.79
CA VAL A 252 3.20 5.67 -1.80
C VAL A 252 2.11 5.63 -2.88
N LYS A 253 1.64 6.80 -3.31
CA LYS A 253 0.66 6.91 -4.41
C LYS A 253 1.35 6.82 -5.77
N SER A 254 0.74 6.14 -6.72
CA SER A 254 1.24 6.10 -8.10
C SER A 254 1.13 7.45 -8.82
N LEU A 255 2.04 7.70 -9.77
CA LEU A 255 2.09 8.89 -10.62
C LEU A 255 1.12 8.80 -11.82
N GLY A 256 0.32 7.74 -11.90
CA GLY A 256 -0.72 7.53 -12.90
C GLY A 256 -0.57 6.24 -13.73
N PRO A 257 -1.61 5.87 -14.52
CA PRO A 257 -1.73 4.57 -15.20
C PRO A 257 -0.81 4.38 -16.41
N ARG A 258 -0.24 5.46 -16.96
CA ARG A 258 0.63 5.42 -18.15
C ARG A 258 2.11 5.67 -17.83
N GLN A 259 2.44 5.81 -16.55
CA GLN A 259 3.74 6.27 -16.07
C GLN A 259 4.60 5.11 -15.55
N VAL A 260 4.70 4.03 -16.33
CA VAL A 260 5.36 2.77 -15.92
C VAL A 260 6.79 2.99 -15.41
N LEU A 261 7.63 3.68 -16.18
CA LEU A 261 9.02 3.94 -15.77
C LEU A 261 9.13 4.92 -14.60
N ALA A 262 8.23 5.90 -14.52
CA ALA A 262 8.25 6.86 -13.41
C ALA A 262 7.82 6.18 -12.11
N ASN A 263 6.80 5.31 -12.16
CA ASN A 263 6.34 4.51 -11.04
C ASN A 263 7.41 3.51 -10.58
N LEU A 264 8.12 2.84 -11.51
CA LEU A 264 9.24 1.96 -11.16
C LEU A 264 10.39 2.75 -10.51
N LYS A 265 10.74 3.92 -11.06
CA LYS A 265 11.76 4.79 -10.48
C LYS A 265 11.37 5.22 -9.07
N GLU A 266 10.13 5.66 -8.87
CA GLU A 266 9.63 6.08 -7.58
C GLU A 266 9.62 4.92 -6.57
N LEU A 267 9.20 3.72 -6.99
CA LEU A 267 9.22 2.51 -6.16
C LEU A 267 10.64 2.20 -5.65
N THR A 268 11.62 2.14 -6.56
CA THR A 268 13.01 1.89 -6.18
C THR A 268 13.59 3.02 -5.34
N ARG A 269 13.26 4.28 -5.62
CA ARG A 269 13.73 5.44 -4.85
C ARG A 269 13.23 5.39 -3.41
N THR A 270 11.96 5.03 -3.20
CA THR A 270 11.38 4.97 -1.85
C THR A 270 11.94 3.80 -1.06
N ILE A 271 12.04 2.60 -1.65
CA ILE A 271 12.61 1.43 -0.94
C ILE A 271 14.07 1.67 -0.54
N LEU A 272 14.83 2.37 -1.39
CA LEU A 272 16.24 2.69 -1.13
C LEU A 272 16.43 3.94 -0.27
N SER A 273 15.36 4.65 0.12
CA SER A 273 15.49 5.79 1.02
C SER A 273 15.73 5.30 2.44
N PRO A 274 16.52 6.04 3.25
CA PRO A 274 16.76 5.66 4.64
C PRO A 274 15.48 5.66 5.49
N GLU A 275 14.43 6.38 5.04
CA GLU A 275 13.13 6.50 5.70
C GLU A 275 12.29 5.22 5.59
N TYR A 276 12.63 4.29 4.70
CA TYR A 276 11.89 3.04 4.50
C TYR A 276 12.11 2.03 5.64
N ILE A 277 13.28 2.05 6.29
CA ILE A 277 13.63 1.12 7.38
C ILE A 277 12.85 1.46 8.68
N ASP A 278 12.31 2.68 8.77
CA ASP A 278 11.60 3.19 9.96
C ASP A 278 10.07 3.13 9.84
N MET A 279 9.50 2.68 8.71
CA MET A 279 8.04 2.54 8.48
C MET A 279 7.50 1.20 8.96
#